data_AF-A0A9D2TCS9-F1
#
_entry.id   AF-A0A9D2TCS9-F1
#
_cell.length_a   1.000
_cell.length_b   1.000
_cell.length_c   1.000
_cell.angle_alpha   90.00
_cell.angle_beta   90.00
_cell.angle_gamma   90.00
#
_symmetry.space_group_name_H-M   'P 1'
#
loop_
_entity.id
_entity.type
_entity.pdbx_description
1 polymer ?
#
loop_
_entity_poly.entity_id
_entity_poly.type
_entity_poly.pdbx_seq_one_letter_code
_entity_poly.pdbx_strand_id
1 'polypeptide(L)'
;MAEKNQNKEKTILKRELKKEQDEVDKIKKDLHIMESKIPEAMTGTYPLSLEELVQLIKKRRADLEKQEKVVQEKELALQNTMVSVQDWEELKQKIPTWQEVFLNADTSTKRVLVNRLIKRIDVKKDEITVHFKINLDEFFVQPRICVDSGTIPYKPDSA
;
A
#
# COMPACT_ATOMS: atom_id res chain seq x y z
N MET A 1 16.99 -10.50 -4.45
CA MET A 1 17.27 -9.73 -3.22
C MET A 1 16.13 -8.80 -2.80
N ALA A 2 15.36 -8.21 -3.72
CA ALA A 2 14.23 -7.31 -3.40
C ALA A 2 13.09 -7.97 -2.60
N GLU A 3 12.68 -9.20 -2.94
CA GLU A 3 11.64 -9.96 -2.23
C GLU A 3 11.95 -10.20 -0.74
N LYS A 4 13.22 -10.51 -0.43
CA LYS A 4 13.68 -10.71 0.96
C LYS A 4 13.64 -9.40 1.76
N ASN A 5 13.77 -8.24 1.12
CA ASN A 5 13.72 -6.96 1.81
C ASN A 5 12.26 -6.54 2.11
N GLN A 6 11.37 -6.68 1.13
CA GLN A 6 9.94 -6.38 1.31
C GLN A 6 9.28 -7.26 2.38
N ASN A 7 9.63 -8.56 2.44
CA ASN A 7 9.07 -9.45 3.46
C ASN A 7 9.58 -9.10 4.88
N LYS A 8 10.81 -8.57 5.00
CA LYS A 8 11.36 -8.08 6.26
C LYS A 8 10.68 -6.78 6.71
N GLU A 9 10.48 -5.83 5.79
CA GLU A 9 9.76 -4.58 6.08
C GLU A 9 8.32 -4.86 6.50
N LYS A 10 7.63 -5.78 5.82
CA LYS A 10 6.26 -6.21 6.16
C LYS A 10 6.17 -6.86 7.54
N THR A 11 7.16 -7.68 7.91
CA THR A 11 7.18 -8.32 9.23
C THR A 11 7.50 -7.34 10.35
N ILE A 12 8.30 -6.31 10.10
CA ILE A 12 8.55 -5.21 11.05
C ILE A 12 7.28 -4.39 11.23
N LEU A 13 6.65 -3.93 10.15
CA LEU A 13 5.39 -3.16 10.20
C LEU A 13 4.28 -3.91 10.95
N LYS A 14 4.12 -5.22 10.69
CA LYS A 14 3.13 -6.05 11.39
C LYS A 14 3.41 -6.16 12.89
N ARG A 15 4.68 -6.22 13.30
CA ARG A 15 5.05 -6.26 14.73
C ARG A 15 4.78 -4.93 15.41
N GLU A 16 5.06 -3.82 14.75
CA GLU A 16 4.74 -2.49 15.26
C GLU A 16 3.23 -2.36 15.44
N LEU A 17 2.45 -2.62 14.38
CA LEU A 17 0.99 -2.56 14.44
C LEU A 17 0.41 -3.43 15.58
N LYS A 18 0.97 -4.62 15.79
CA LYS A 18 0.59 -5.46 16.93
C LYS A 18 0.87 -4.81 18.29
N LYS A 19 2.04 -4.20 18.47
CA LYS A 19 2.37 -3.48 19.72
C LYS A 19 1.42 -2.31 19.96
N GLU A 20 1.10 -1.54 18.91
CA GLU A 20 0.14 -0.44 19.05
C GLU A 20 -1.27 -0.94 19.38
N GLN A 21 -1.69 -2.08 18.82
CA GLN A 21 -2.95 -2.74 19.15
C GLN A 21 -2.97 -3.24 20.61
N ASP A 22 -1.89 -3.86 21.06
CA ASP A 22 -1.75 -4.33 22.45
C ASP A 22 -1.83 -3.15 23.45
N GLU A 23 -1.28 -1.99 23.10
CA GLU A 23 -1.38 -0.76 23.91
C GLU A 23 -2.81 -0.21 23.95
N VAL A 24 -3.53 -0.21 22.82
CA VAL A 24 -4.97 0.12 22.76
C VAL A 24 -5.78 -0.78 23.69
N ASP A 25 -5.55 -2.09 23.65
CA ASP A 25 -6.26 -3.05 24.49
C ASP A 25 -5.95 -2.86 25.97
N LYS A 26 -4.71 -2.51 26.31
CA LYS A 26 -4.32 -2.16 27.68
C LYS A 26 -5.04 -0.91 28.17
N ILE A 27 -5.10 0.15 27.34
CA ILE A 27 -5.83 1.38 27.67
C ILE A 27 -7.31 1.09 27.89
N LYS A 28 -7.94 0.24 27.05
CA LYS A 28 -9.34 -0.17 27.21
C LYS A 28 -9.60 -0.92 28.51
N LYS A 29 -8.71 -1.86 28.87
CA LYS A 29 -8.78 -2.59 30.15
C LYS A 29 -8.65 -1.66 31.35
N ASP A 30 -7.69 -0.75 31.33
CA ASP A 30 -7.52 0.27 32.39
C ASP A 30 -8.79 1.12 32.53
N LEU A 31 -9.39 1.53 31.41
CA LEU A 31 -10.60 2.35 31.38
C LEU A 31 -11.80 1.61 31.97
N HIS A 32 -11.95 0.33 31.63
CA HIS A 32 -12.98 -0.52 32.22
C HIS A 32 -12.84 -0.66 33.74
N ILE A 33 -11.59 -0.83 34.22
CA ILE A 33 -11.31 -0.88 35.67
C ILE A 33 -11.69 0.46 36.30
N MET A 34 -11.30 1.59 35.72
CA MET A 34 -11.66 2.91 36.25
C MET A 34 -13.17 3.14 36.27
N GLU A 35 -13.90 2.74 35.23
CA GLU A 35 -15.36 2.83 35.18
C GLU A 35 -16.02 1.97 36.27
N SER A 36 -15.47 0.78 36.56
CA SER A 36 -15.97 -0.10 37.62
C SER A 36 -15.81 0.49 39.02
N LYS A 37 -14.90 1.47 39.19
CA LYS A 37 -14.59 2.14 40.46
C LYS A 37 -15.41 3.42 40.69
N ILE A 38 -16.23 3.84 39.72
CA ILE A 38 -17.13 5.00 39.87
C ILE A 38 -18.06 4.87 41.10
N PRO A 39 -18.72 3.71 41.35
CA PRO A 39 -19.59 3.57 42.52
C PRO A 39 -18.83 3.73 43.84
N GLU A 40 -17.60 3.20 43.92
CA GLU A 40 -16.73 3.33 45.10
C GLU A 40 -16.29 4.78 45.34
N ALA A 41 -16.08 5.56 44.26
CA ALA A 41 -15.80 6.99 44.34
C ALA A 41 -17.03 7.80 44.77
N MET A 42 -18.23 7.41 44.32
CA MET A 42 -19.48 8.03 44.77
C MET A 42 -19.75 7.80 46.27
N THR A 43 -19.39 6.63 46.80
CA THR A 43 -19.55 6.31 48.22
C THR A 43 -18.42 6.83 49.10
N GLY A 44 -17.40 7.48 48.53
CA GLY A 44 -16.23 7.98 49.25
C GLY A 44 -15.30 6.88 49.78
N THR A 45 -15.47 5.64 49.32
CA THR A 45 -14.62 4.50 49.68
C THR A 45 -13.42 4.34 48.75
N TYR A 46 -13.40 5.08 47.64
CA TYR A 46 -12.27 5.16 46.72
C TYR A 46 -11.37 6.35 47.05
N PRO A 47 -10.03 6.23 46.94
CA PRO A 47 -9.09 7.28 47.32
C PRO A 47 -9.14 8.54 46.43
N LEU A 48 -9.68 8.45 45.22
CA LEU A 48 -9.94 9.62 44.36
C LEU A 48 -11.39 10.08 44.50
N SER A 49 -11.61 11.40 44.44
CA SER A 49 -12.95 11.95 44.32
C SER A 49 -13.60 11.56 42.99
N LEU A 50 -14.94 11.61 42.95
CA LEU A 50 -15.69 11.35 41.73
C LEU A 50 -15.25 12.29 40.59
N GLU A 51 -15.09 13.59 40.88
CA GLU A 51 -14.61 14.58 39.91
C GLU A 51 -13.22 14.22 39.35
N GLU A 52 -12.26 13.86 40.19
CA GLU A 52 -10.90 13.50 39.76
C GLU A 52 -10.90 12.22 38.91
N LEU A 53 -11.67 11.20 39.32
CA LEU A 53 -11.81 9.95 38.56
C LEU A 53 -12.43 10.20 37.19
N VAL A 54 -13.48 11.03 37.11
CA VAL A 54 -14.13 11.39 35.85
C VAL A 54 -13.19 12.17 34.93
N GLN A 55 -12.39 13.10 35.47
CA GLN A 55 -11.38 13.82 34.68
C GLN A 55 -10.33 12.87 34.11
N LEU A 56 -9.87 11.91 34.91
CA LEU A 56 -8.89 10.91 34.48
C LEU A 56 -9.46 10.00 33.37
N ILE A 57 -10.70 9.54 33.51
CA ILE A 57 -11.41 8.76 32.49
C ILE A 57 -11.54 9.57 31.19
N LYS A 58 -11.92 10.85 31.26
CA LYS A 58 -12.02 11.72 30.07
C LYS A 58 -10.68 11.85 29.35
N LYS A 59 -9.60 12.09 30.10
CA LYS A 59 -8.25 12.15 29.52
C LYS A 59 -7.85 10.83 28.85
N ARG A 60 -8.12 9.69 29.52
CA ARG A 60 -7.79 8.36 28.99
C ARG A 60 -8.60 8.01 27.74
N ARG A 61 -9.87 8.43 27.62
CA ARG A 61 -10.66 8.29 26.39
C ARG A 61 -10.08 9.11 25.24
N ALA A 62 -9.63 10.34 25.50
CA ALA A 62 -9.01 11.18 24.47
C ALA A 62 -7.68 10.60 23.96
N ASP A 63 -6.88 10.00 24.85
CA ASP A 63 -5.66 9.30 24.47
C ASP A 63 -5.96 8.04 23.65
N LEU A 64 -7.01 7.29 24.03
CA LEU A 64 -7.48 6.12 23.28
C LEU A 64 -7.89 6.49 21.85
N GLU A 65 -8.68 7.54 21.67
CA GLU A 65 -9.13 7.97 20.34
C GLU A 65 -7.96 8.34 19.42
N LYS A 66 -6.92 9.00 19.96
CA LYS A 66 -5.70 9.30 19.22
C LYS A 66 -4.95 8.02 18.82
N GLN A 67 -4.81 7.08 19.76
CA GLN A 67 -4.12 5.82 19.54
C GLN A 67 -4.85 4.97 18.46
N GLU A 68 -6.19 4.93 18.49
CA GLU A 68 -7.00 4.23 17.49
C GLU A 68 -6.87 4.83 16.09
N LYS A 69 -6.80 6.16 15.96
CA LYS A 69 -6.54 6.82 14.67
C LYS A 69 -5.18 6.42 14.09
N VAL A 70 -4.13 6.40 14.91
CA VAL A 70 -2.79 5.97 14.48
C VAL A 70 -2.80 4.51 14.02
N VAL A 71 -3.50 3.63 14.74
CA VAL A 71 -3.65 2.22 14.33
C VAL A 71 -4.36 2.11 12.98
N GLN A 72 -5.47 2.82 12.80
CA GLN A 72 -6.23 2.82 11.54
C GLN A 72 -5.38 3.31 10.35
N GLU A 73 -4.62 4.40 10.53
CA GLU A 73 -3.73 4.92 9.49
C GLU A 73 -2.64 3.90 9.10
N LYS A 74 -2.01 3.25 10.10
CA LYS A 74 -1.01 2.21 9.85
C LYS A 74 -1.62 0.97 9.18
N GLU A 75 -2.84 0.59 9.55
CA GLU A 75 -3.54 -0.54 8.95
C GLU A 75 -3.91 -0.26 7.49
N LEU A 76 -4.41 0.94 7.19
CA LEU A 76 -4.70 1.38 5.83
C LEU A 76 -3.42 1.43 4.97
N ALA A 77 -2.31 1.94 5.50
CA ALA A 77 -1.03 1.94 4.81
C ALA A 77 -0.53 0.52 4.51
N LEU A 78 -0.71 -0.42 5.44
CA LEU A 78 -0.37 -1.83 5.25
C LEU A 78 -1.26 -2.49 4.18
N GLN A 79 -2.57 -2.22 4.18
CA GLN A 79 -3.50 -2.74 3.18
C GLN A 79 -3.19 -2.21 1.79
N ASN A 80 -2.99 -0.90 1.64
CA ASN A 80 -2.61 -0.29 0.35
C ASN A 80 -1.31 -0.89 -0.20
N THR A 81 -0.34 -1.16 0.67
CA THR A 81 0.91 -1.84 0.28
C THR A 81 0.67 -3.30 -0.12
N MET A 82 -0.27 -4.01 0.51
CA MET A 82 -0.60 -5.40 0.17
C MET A 82 -1.34 -5.53 -1.16
N VAL A 83 -2.31 -4.66 -1.44
CA VAL A 83 -3.04 -4.64 -2.71
C VAL A 83 -2.07 -4.38 -3.87
N SER A 84 -1.16 -3.41 -3.71
CA SER A 84 -0.12 -3.14 -4.70
C SER A 84 0.78 -4.35 -5.01
N VAL A 85 1.10 -5.18 -4.01
CA VAL A 85 1.94 -6.38 -4.19
C VAL A 85 1.18 -7.55 -4.81
N GLN A 86 -0.09 -7.76 -4.47
CA GLN A 86 -0.90 -8.81 -5.09
C GLN A 86 -1.24 -8.49 -6.54
N ASP A 87 -1.62 -7.24 -6.84
CA ASP A 87 -1.82 -6.76 -8.21
C ASP A 87 -0.55 -6.91 -9.04
N TRP A 88 0.62 -6.72 -8.43
CA TRP A 88 1.92 -6.92 -9.06
C TRP A 88 2.21 -8.39 -9.40
N GLU A 89 1.85 -9.32 -8.52
CA GLU A 89 2.01 -10.76 -8.72
C GLU A 89 1.09 -11.26 -9.84
N GLU A 90 -0.17 -10.82 -9.84
CA GLU A 90 -1.15 -11.14 -10.90
C GLU A 90 -0.77 -10.53 -12.24
N LEU A 91 -0.20 -9.33 -12.24
CA LEU A 91 0.24 -8.65 -13.45
C LEU A 91 1.49 -9.31 -14.05
N LYS A 92 2.44 -9.78 -13.23
CA LYS A 92 3.58 -10.59 -13.70
C LYS A 92 3.14 -11.86 -14.43
N GLN A 93 2.04 -12.48 -14.01
CA GLN A 93 1.51 -13.71 -14.64
C GLN A 93 0.87 -13.44 -16.01
N LYS A 94 0.33 -12.23 -16.24
CA LYS A 94 -0.37 -11.86 -17.48
C LYS A 94 0.53 -11.23 -18.54
N ILE A 95 1.72 -10.76 -18.15
CA ILE A 95 2.67 -10.21 -19.12
C ILE A 95 3.46 -11.39 -19.70
N PRO A 96 3.45 -11.64 -21.04
CA PRO A 96 4.44 -12.52 -21.64
C PRO A 96 5.81 -12.06 -21.18
N THR A 97 6.70 -12.98 -20.77
CA THR A 97 8.00 -12.62 -20.20
C THR A 97 8.63 -11.58 -21.12
N TRP A 98 8.83 -10.33 -20.68
CA TRP A 98 9.33 -9.25 -21.54
C TRP A 98 10.62 -9.66 -22.26
N GLN A 99 11.37 -10.60 -21.67
CA GLN A 99 12.47 -11.32 -22.28
C GLN A 99 12.08 -12.02 -23.60
N GLU A 100 11.01 -12.80 -23.63
CA GLU A 100 10.54 -13.52 -24.82
C GLU A 100 10.05 -12.56 -25.90
N VAL A 101 9.25 -11.55 -25.53
CA VAL A 101 8.80 -10.50 -26.46
C VAL A 101 10.00 -9.76 -27.05
N PHE A 102 10.97 -9.40 -26.21
CA PHE A 102 12.18 -8.73 -26.65
C PHE A 102 13.05 -9.63 -27.52
N LEU A 103 13.25 -10.90 -27.17
CA LEU A 103 14.10 -11.83 -27.94
C LEU A 103 13.54 -12.11 -29.34
N ASN A 104 12.21 -12.28 -29.43
CA ASN A 104 11.51 -12.61 -30.68
C ASN A 104 11.18 -11.39 -31.54
N ALA A 105 11.30 -10.17 -31.01
CA ALA A 105 11.07 -8.94 -31.77
C ALA A 105 12.12 -8.71 -32.87
N ASP A 106 11.70 -8.02 -33.93
CA ASP A 106 12.59 -7.52 -34.98
C ASP A 106 13.52 -6.40 -34.45
N THR A 107 14.57 -6.10 -35.21
CA THR A 107 15.62 -5.15 -34.81
C THR A 107 15.09 -3.73 -34.57
N SER A 108 14.08 -3.30 -35.33
CA SER A 108 13.42 -2.00 -35.14
C SER A 108 12.66 -1.97 -33.83
N THR A 109 11.85 -2.99 -33.56
CA THR A 109 11.06 -3.10 -32.33
C THR A 109 11.95 -3.20 -31.09
N LYS A 110 13.03 -3.99 -31.14
CA LYS A 110 14.05 -4.05 -30.07
C LYS A 110 14.63 -2.66 -29.76
N ARG A 111 14.96 -1.88 -30.80
CA ARG A 111 15.51 -0.52 -30.66
C ARG A 111 14.52 0.44 -30.00
N VAL A 112 13.25 0.38 -30.39
CA VAL A 112 12.18 1.19 -29.80
C VAL A 112 12.01 0.87 -28.31
N LEU A 113 11.97 -0.42 -27.98
CA LEU A 113 11.84 -0.88 -26.58
C LEU A 113 13.01 -0.39 -25.71
N VAL A 114 14.24 -0.54 -26.19
CA VAL A 114 15.45 -0.07 -25.48
C VAL A 114 15.42 1.44 -25.27
N ASN A 115 15.03 2.23 -26.29
CA ASN A 115 14.95 3.69 -26.18
C ASN A 115 13.86 4.18 -25.20
N ARG A 116 12.79 3.42 -25.04
CA ARG A 116 11.73 3.71 -24.07
C ARG A 116 12.20 3.41 -22.64
N LEU A 117 12.94 2.32 -22.45
CA LEU A 117 13.39 1.84 -21.14
C LEU A 117 14.64 2.56 -20.62
N ILE A 118 15.56 2.95 -21.50
CA ILE A 118 16.84 3.53 -21.09
C ILE A 118 16.78 5.05 -21.08
N LYS A 119 17.21 5.65 -19.96
CA LYS A 119 17.38 7.09 -19.77
C LYS A 119 18.70 7.55 -20.37
N ARG A 120 19.80 6.92 -19.96
CA ARG A 120 21.15 7.23 -20.41
C ARG A 120 22.07 6.04 -20.14
N ILE A 121 23.11 5.90 -20.94
CA ILE A 121 24.20 4.95 -20.72
C ILE A 121 25.46 5.78 -20.54
N ASP A 122 26.12 5.60 -19.40
CA ASP A 122 27.41 6.22 -19.11
C ASP A 122 28.49 5.18 -19.33
N VAL A 123 29.39 5.43 -20.29
CA VAL A 123 30.49 4.53 -20.63
C VAL A 123 31.79 5.14 -20.11
N LYS A 124 32.40 4.47 -19.13
CA LYS A 124 33.73 4.78 -18.60
C LYS A 124 34.72 3.71 -19.06
N LYS A 125 36.01 3.94 -18.80
CA LYS A 125 37.10 3.07 -19.24
C LYS A 125 36.96 1.62 -18.74
N ASP A 126 36.46 1.43 -17.52
CA ASP A 126 36.32 0.12 -16.86
C ASP A 126 34.88 -0.21 -16.45
N GLU A 127 33.90 0.67 -16.74
CA GLU A 127 32.53 0.53 -16.24
C GLU A 127 31.51 1.05 -17.26
N ILE A 128 30.41 0.32 -17.44
CA ILE A 128 29.22 0.79 -18.14
C ILE A 128 28.07 0.90 -17.14
N THR A 129 27.56 2.11 -16.93
CA THR A 129 26.42 2.37 -16.03
C THR A 129 25.17 2.70 -16.85
N VAL A 130 24.15 1.85 -16.78
CA VAL A 130 22.87 2.04 -17.49
C VAL A 130 21.85 2.64 -16.53
N HIS A 131 21.31 3.80 -16.88
CA HIS A 131 20.23 4.48 -16.15
C HIS A 131 18.90 4.19 -16.84
N PHE A 132 17.93 3.64 -16.12
CA PHE A 132 16.61 3.31 -16.68
C PHE A 132 15.57 4.41 -16.42
N LYS A 133 14.66 4.62 -17.38
CA LYS A 133 13.43 5.39 -17.21
C LYS A 133 12.39 4.42 -16.65
N ILE A 134 12.35 4.22 -15.33
CA ILE A 134 11.32 3.40 -14.69
C ILE A 134 10.41 4.35 -13.93
N ASN A 135 9.34 4.80 -14.58
CA ASN A 135 8.16 5.32 -13.92
C ASN A 135 7.04 4.32 -14.20
N LEU A 136 6.69 3.50 -13.20
CA LEU A 136 5.79 2.35 -13.38
C LEU A 136 4.42 2.80 -13.92
N ASP A 137 3.94 3.98 -13.54
CA ASP A 137 2.64 4.52 -14.00
C ASP A 137 2.60 4.82 -15.52
N GLU A 138 3.74 5.16 -16.14
CA GLU A 138 3.83 5.43 -17.58
C GLU A 138 3.91 4.17 -18.47
N PHE A 139 4.21 3.01 -17.89
CA PHE A 139 4.25 1.74 -18.62
C PHE A 139 2.88 1.05 -18.67
N PHE A 140 1.98 1.41 -17.75
CA PHE A 140 0.63 0.84 -17.64
C PHE A 140 -0.43 1.82 -18.14
N VAL A 141 -0.22 2.37 -19.34
CA VAL A 141 -1.37 2.89 -20.10
C VAL A 141 -2.18 1.65 -20.51
N GLN A 142 -3.27 1.40 -19.79
CA GLN A 142 -4.30 0.45 -20.19
C GLN A 142 -4.56 0.64 -21.69
N PRO A 143 -4.69 -0.43 -22.51
CA PRO A 143 -5.17 -0.26 -23.86
C PRO A 143 -6.54 0.41 -23.72
N ARG A 144 -6.63 1.70 -24.07
CA ARG A 144 -7.93 2.31 -24.33
C ARG A 144 -8.54 1.39 -25.37
N ILE A 145 -9.64 0.75 -24.99
CA ILE A 145 -10.45 -0.07 -25.85
C ILE A 145 -10.66 0.78 -27.10
N CYS A 146 -9.92 0.46 -28.17
CA CYS A 146 -10.25 0.97 -29.48
C CYS A 146 -11.54 0.22 -29.78
N VAL A 147 -12.65 0.86 -29.44
CA VAL A 147 -13.97 0.42 -29.85
C VAL A 147 -13.87 0.32 -31.35
N ASP A 148 -13.76 -0.93 -31.81
CA ASP A 148 -13.92 -1.33 -33.20
C ASP A 148 -15.22 -0.69 -33.66
N SER A 149 -15.07 0.46 -34.32
CA SER A 149 -16.18 1.14 -34.95
C SER A 149 -16.51 0.27 -36.15
N GLY A 150 -17.44 -0.66 -35.93
CA GLY A 150 -17.91 -1.61 -36.91
C GLY A 150 -18.13 -0.91 -38.23
N THR A 151 -17.26 -1.23 -39.20
CA THR A 151 -17.40 -0.71 -40.55
C THR A 151 -18.61 -1.41 -41.16
N ILE A 152 -19.70 -0.65 -41.33
CA ILE A 152 -20.89 -1.12 -42.03
C ILE A 152 -20.49 -1.29 -43.50
N PRO A 153 -20.63 -2.49 -44.11
CA PRO A 153 -20.24 -2.68 -45.50
C PRO A 153 -21.17 -1.91 -46.44
N TYR A 154 -20.56 -1.14 -47.35
CA TYR A 154 -21.25 -0.38 -48.39
C TYR A 154 -22.01 -1.32 -49.35
N LYS A 155 -23.31 -1.07 -49.53
CA LYS A 155 -24.10 -1.67 -50.62
C LYS A 155 -24.16 -0.67 -51.78
N PRO A 156 -23.69 -1.02 -52.99
CA PRO A 156 -23.94 -0.19 -54.16
C PRO A 156 -25.42 -0.31 -54.56
N ASP A 157 -26.05 0.83 -54.86
CA ASP A 157 -27.40 0.88 -55.41
C ASP A 157 -27.42 0.23 -56.81
N SER A 158 -28.37 -0.68 -57.02
CA SER A 158 -28.65 -1.29 -58.32
C SER A 158 -29.16 -0.24 -59.30
N ALA A 159 -28.61 -0.27 -60.52
CA ALA A 159 -29.00 0.56 -61.66
C ALA A 159 -30.41 0.25 -62.19
#